data_AF-A0A3D4CYD9-F1
#
_entry.id   AF-A0A3D4CYD9-F1
#
_cell.length_a   1.000
_cell.length_b   1.000
_cell.length_c   1.000
_cell.angle_alpha   90.00
_cell.angle_beta   90.00
_cell.angle_gamma   90.00
#
_symmetry.space_group_name_H-M   'P 1'
#
loop_
_entity.id
_entity.type
_entity.pdbx_description
1 polymer ?
#
loop_
_entity_poly.entity_id
_entity_poly.type
_entity_poly.pdbx_seq_one_letter_code
_entity_poly.pdbx_strand_id
1 'polypeptide(L)'
;MSGVAKETTYVGTPVSRGIVFGPVHVIARGFAAPEVYPIANTARETERFKDALARTRKQLEGLRRHMESLSGNEEGRIFEAHMLVLEDPVVLTGVPKAIEERSQNAEYCFYAVMQNQLESMRRIPDPFFR
;
A
#
# COMPACT_ATOMS: atom_id res chain seq x y z
N MET A 1 42.26 8.48 -11.86
CA MET A 1 42.46 7.67 -10.64
C MET A 1 41.09 7.47 -10.01
N SER A 2 40.46 6.30 -10.19
CA SER A 2 39.13 6.04 -9.65
C SER A 2 39.24 5.69 -8.17
N GLY A 3 38.57 6.46 -7.32
CA GLY A 3 38.51 6.22 -5.89
C GLY A 3 37.93 4.82 -5.62
N VAL A 4 38.71 3.99 -4.93
CA VAL A 4 38.24 2.68 -4.45
C VAL A 4 37.11 2.96 -3.47
N ALA A 5 35.90 2.52 -3.81
CA ALA A 5 34.75 2.64 -2.93
C ALA A 5 35.07 1.96 -1.59
N LYS A 6 34.97 2.70 -0.49
CA LYS A 6 35.29 2.20 0.85
C LYS A 6 34.24 1.16 1.25
N GLU A 7 34.71 -0.02 1.67
CA GLU A 7 33.83 -1.06 2.20
C GLU A 7 33.05 -0.53 3.42
N THR A 8 31.75 -0.81 3.47
CA THR A 8 30.87 -0.42 4.57
C THR A 8 30.20 -1.66 5.13
N THR A 9 30.31 -1.86 6.45
CA THR A 9 29.72 -3.00 7.16
C THR A 9 28.50 -2.55 7.96
N TYR A 10 27.40 -3.29 7.83
CA TYR A 10 26.15 -3.04 8.57
C TYR A 10 25.85 -4.20 9.52
N VAL A 11 25.35 -3.89 10.71
CA VAL A 11 24.93 -4.87 11.71
C VAL A 11 23.44 -4.67 11.99
N GLY A 12 22.67 -5.76 12.01
CA GLY A 12 21.23 -5.74 12.25
C GLY A 12 20.75 -6.96 13.04
N THR A 13 19.44 -7.11 13.18
CA THR A 13 18.82 -8.26 13.86
C THR A 13 18.79 -9.47 12.91
N PRO A 14 19.42 -10.61 13.26
CA PRO A 14 19.42 -11.79 12.40
C PRO A 14 18.03 -12.46 12.41
N VAL A 15 17.40 -12.61 11.24
CA VAL A 15 16.06 -13.23 11.09
C VAL A 15 16.15 -14.65 10.51
N SER A 16 17.13 -14.92 9.63
CA SER A 16 17.35 -16.23 9.02
C SER A 16 18.84 -16.52 8.87
N ARG A 17 19.23 -17.80 8.90
CA ARG A 17 20.63 -18.25 8.82
C ARG A 17 21.06 -18.40 7.36
N GLY A 18 22.28 -17.98 7.03
CA GLY A 18 22.89 -18.20 5.72
C GLY A 18 23.96 -17.17 5.38
N ILE A 19 24.75 -17.43 4.34
CA ILE A 19 25.70 -16.50 3.73
C ILE A 19 25.30 -16.35 2.26
N VAL A 20 25.17 -15.11 1.77
CA VAL A 20 24.75 -14.81 0.40
C VAL A 20 25.72 -13.80 -0.21
N PHE A 21 26.07 -14.03 -1.48
CA PHE A 21 26.80 -13.09 -2.33
C PHE A 21 25.94 -12.81 -3.56
N GLY A 22 25.64 -11.53 -3.83
CA GLY A 22 24.79 -11.16 -4.95
C GLY A 22 24.62 -9.65 -5.09
N PRO A 23 24.02 -9.19 -6.20
CA PRO A 23 23.73 -7.77 -6.39
C PRO A 23 22.73 -7.27 -5.35
N VAL A 24 22.91 -6.02 -4.92
CA VAL A 24 21.94 -5.36 -4.03
C VAL A 24 20.79 -4.82 -4.86
N HIS A 25 19.56 -5.21 -4.51
CA HIS A 25 18.34 -4.61 -5.06
C HIS A 25 17.76 -3.64 -4.03
N VAL A 26 17.83 -2.34 -4.31
CA VAL A 26 17.33 -1.28 -3.41
C VAL A 26 15.88 -0.96 -3.76
N ILE A 27 14.98 -1.23 -2.81
CA ILE A 27 13.58 -0.82 -2.89
C ILE A 27 13.40 0.38 -1.96
N ALA A 28 13.15 1.56 -2.54
CA ALA A 28 12.79 2.73 -1.76
C ALA A 28 11.44 2.47 -1.07
N ARG A 29 11.44 2.50 0.27
CA ARG A 29 10.21 2.36 1.06
C ARG A 29 9.63 3.74 1.33
N GLY A 30 8.36 3.93 1.00
CA GLY A 30 7.63 5.14 1.38
C GLY A 30 6.31 5.26 0.63
N PHE A 31 5.23 5.52 1.36
CA PHE A 31 3.97 5.98 0.78
C PHE A 31 4.08 7.51 0.67
N ALA A 32 4.71 8.00 -0.40
CA ALA A 32 4.82 9.43 -0.63
C ALA A 32 3.42 10.02 -0.87
N ALA A 33 3.18 11.23 -0.35
CA ALA A 33 1.96 11.95 -0.65
C ALA A 33 1.88 12.19 -2.17
N PRO A 34 0.77 11.81 -2.84
CA PRO A 34 0.57 12.12 -4.25
C PRO A 34 0.54 13.63 -4.49
N GLU A 35 0.89 14.03 -5.71
CA GLU A 35 0.66 15.42 -6.15
C GLU A 35 -0.84 15.74 -6.12
N VAL A 36 -1.16 16.98 -5.75
CA VAL A 36 -2.54 17.45 -5.60
C VAL A 36 -2.86 18.38 -6.75
N TYR A 37 -3.94 18.10 -7.47
CA TYR A 37 -4.43 18.96 -8.53
C TYR A 37 -5.96 19.02 -8.55
N PRO A 38 -6.54 20.16 -8.97
CA PRO A 38 -7.98 20.30 -9.09
C PRO A 38 -8.50 19.46 -10.25
N ILE A 39 -9.74 18.98 -10.12
CA ILE A 39 -10.45 18.26 -11.17
C ILE A 39 -11.71 19.03 -11.60
N ALA A 40 -12.11 18.87 -12.86
CA ALA A 40 -13.32 19.50 -13.39
C ALA A 40 -14.56 18.60 -13.34
N ASN A 41 -14.38 17.27 -13.25
CA ASN A 41 -15.47 16.30 -13.29
C ASN A 41 -15.27 15.24 -12.21
N THR A 42 -15.98 15.43 -11.10
CA THR A 42 -15.97 14.53 -9.93
C THR A 42 -16.50 13.15 -10.27
N ALA A 43 -17.53 13.04 -11.11
CA ALA A 43 -18.11 11.74 -11.51
C ALA A 43 -17.10 10.88 -12.28
N ARG A 44 -16.38 11.48 -13.24
CA ARG A 44 -15.31 10.79 -13.99
C ARG A 44 -14.20 10.34 -13.04
N GLU A 45 -13.86 11.18 -12.07
CA GLU A 45 -12.80 10.89 -11.12
C GLU A 45 -13.16 9.76 -10.15
N THR A 46 -14.42 9.74 -9.69
CA THR A 46 -14.98 8.66 -8.89
C THR A 46 -14.99 7.34 -9.66
N GLU A 47 -15.27 7.36 -10.97
CA GLU A 47 -15.20 6.14 -11.78
C GLU A 47 -13.76 5.65 -11.94
N ARG A 48 -12.81 6.56 -12.18
CA ARG A 48 -11.37 6.23 -12.22
C ARG A 48 -10.90 5.56 -10.93
N PHE A 49 -11.42 6.00 -9.78
CA PHE A 49 -11.16 5.37 -8.49
C PHE A 49 -11.73 3.94 -8.39
N LYS A 50 -12.99 3.74 -8.78
CA LYS A 50 -13.63 2.41 -8.77
C LYS A 50 -12.91 1.42 -9.69
N ASP A 51 -12.50 1.88 -10.87
CA ASP A 51 -11.70 1.06 -11.79
C ASP A 51 -10.36 0.64 -11.17
N ALA A 52 -9.70 1.56 -10.44
CA ALA A 52 -8.47 1.25 -9.72
C ALA A 52 -8.70 0.21 -8.61
N LEU A 53 -9.81 0.29 -7.86
CA LEU A 53 -10.19 -0.73 -6.88
C LEU A 53 -10.44 -2.10 -7.53
N ALA A 54 -11.18 -2.14 -8.64
CA ALA A 54 -11.47 -3.37 -9.36
C ALA A 54 -10.19 -4.03 -9.91
N ARG A 55 -9.25 -3.23 -10.44
CA ARG A 55 -7.94 -3.71 -10.88
C ARG A 55 -7.11 -4.25 -9.72
N THR A 56 -7.05 -3.52 -8.61
CA THR A 56 -6.32 -3.92 -7.41
C THR A 56 -6.85 -5.23 -6.84
N ARG A 57 -8.18 -5.41 -6.78
CA ARG A 57 -8.81 -6.67 -6.35
C ARG A 57 -8.31 -7.86 -7.19
N LYS A 58 -8.34 -7.74 -8.52
CA LYS A 58 -7.85 -8.80 -9.43
C LYS A 58 -6.37 -9.12 -9.21
N GLN A 59 -5.55 -8.10 -8.93
CA GLN A 59 -4.13 -8.27 -8.63
C GLN A 59 -3.92 -9.02 -7.32
N LEU A 60 -4.63 -8.64 -6.25
CA LEU A 60 -4.56 -9.32 -4.96
C LEU A 60 -5.05 -10.77 -5.03
N GLU A 61 -6.13 -11.05 -5.77
CA GLU A 61 -6.58 -12.42 -6.03
C GLU A 61 -5.53 -13.24 -6.78
N GLY A 62 -4.85 -12.64 -7.76
CA GLY A 62 -3.74 -13.26 -8.48
C GLY A 62 -2.58 -13.61 -7.56
N LEU A 63 -2.17 -12.67 -6.70
CA LEU A 63 -1.11 -12.88 -5.71
C LEU A 63 -1.49 -13.95 -4.70
N ARG A 64 -2.73 -13.95 -4.19
CA ARG A 64 -3.23 -14.97 -3.27
C ARG A 64 -3.08 -16.37 -3.88
N ARG A 65 -3.64 -16.58 -5.09
CA ARG A 65 -3.57 -17.88 -5.79
C ARG A 65 -2.12 -18.31 -6.05
N HIS A 66 -1.25 -17.37 -6.39
CA HIS A 66 0.16 -17.68 -6.60
C HIS A 66 0.84 -18.14 -5.31
N MET A 67 0.58 -17.49 -4.19
CA MET A 67 1.17 -17.86 -2.89
C MET A 67 0.60 -19.19 -2.38
N GLU A 68 -0.70 -19.42 -2.52
CA GLU A 68 -1.33 -20.71 -2.18
C GLU A 68 -0.68 -21.87 -2.94
N SER A 69 -0.25 -21.65 -4.20
CA SER A 69 0.44 -22.66 -5.01
C SER A 69 1.88 -22.95 -4.57
N LEU A 70 2.54 -22.01 -3.90
CA LEU A 70 3.95 -22.12 -3.49
C LEU A 70 4.12 -22.67 -2.08
N SER A 71 3.29 -22.20 -1.13
CA SER A 71 3.49 -22.43 0.30
C SER A 71 2.27 -23.05 1.02
N GLY A 72 1.20 -23.38 0.29
CA GLY A 72 -0.06 -23.85 0.87
C GLY A 72 -0.99 -22.73 1.34
N ASN A 73 -2.17 -23.09 1.84
CA ASN A 73 -3.30 -22.17 2.05
C ASN A 73 -3.07 -21.09 3.13
N GLU A 74 -2.12 -21.28 4.05
CA GLU A 74 -2.03 -20.44 5.24
C GLU A 74 -1.43 -19.05 4.96
N GLU A 75 -0.49 -18.97 4.02
CA GLU A 75 0.18 -17.71 3.62
C GLU A 75 -0.71 -16.82 2.73
N GLY A 76 -1.75 -17.39 2.10
CA GLY A 76 -2.72 -16.65 1.30
C GLY A 76 -3.63 -15.72 2.12
N ARG A 77 -3.84 -16.02 3.42
CA ARG A 77 -4.78 -15.29 4.29
C ARG A 77 -4.45 -13.83 4.48
N ILE A 78 -3.18 -13.44 4.38
CA ILE A 78 -2.80 -12.03 4.46
C ILE A 78 -3.46 -11.21 3.34
N PHE A 79 -3.57 -11.77 2.12
CA PHE A 79 -4.21 -11.08 0.99
C PHE A 79 -5.72 -10.98 1.16
N GLU A 80 -6.36 -11.90 1.89
CA GLU A 80 -7.78 -11.81 2.22
C GLU A 80 -8.06 -10.60 3.10
N ALA A 81 -7.25 -10.39 4.14
CA ALA A 81 -7.34 -9.18 4.95
C ALA A 81 -7.15 -7.90 4.11
N HIS A 82 -6.24 -7.90 3.15
CA HIS A 82 -6.06 -6.75 2.25
C HIS A 82 -7.25 -6.53 1.31
N MET A 83 -7.92 -7.59 0.86
CA MET A 83 -9.14 -7.47 0.05
C MET A 83 -10.29 -6.89 0.88
N LEU A 84 -10.43 -7.26 2.16
CA LEU A 84 -11.45 -6.68 3.05
C LEU A 84 -11.31 -5.16 3.20
N VAL A 85 -10.08 -4.64 3.20
CA VAL A 85 -9.83 -3.18 3.23
C VAL A 85 -10.39 -2.48 1.99
N LEU A 86 -10.37 -3.13 0.81
CA LEU A 86 -10.95 -2.56 -0.42
C LEU A 86 -12.48 -2.51 -0.39
N GLU A 87 -13.10 -3.25 0.52
CA GLU A 87 -14.55 -3.35 0.69
C GLU A 87 -15.07 -2.53 1.87
N ASP A 88 -14.17 -1.89 2.62
CA ASP A 88 -14.51 -1.04 3.74
C ASP A 88 -15.30 0.21 3.27
N PRO A 89 -16.44 0.53 3.91
CA PRO A 89 -17.20 1.75 3.63
C PRO A 89 -16.37 3.05 3.71
N VAL A 90 -15.36 3.11 4.58
CA VAL A 90 -14.42 4.25 4.67
C VAL A 90 -13.74 4.49 3.33
N VAL A 91 -13.37 3.42 2.63
CA VAL A 91 -12.76 3.49 1.30
C VAL A 91 -13.82 3.70 0.22
N LEU A 92 -14.86 2.84 0.20
CA LEU A 92 -15.87 2.81 -0.86
C LEU A 92 -16.76 4.06 -0.91
N THR A 93 -17.03 4.69 0.23
CA THR A 93 -17.90 5.86 0.33
C THR A 93 -17.13 7.12 0.74
N GLY A 94 -16.13 6.98 1.62
CA GLY A 94 -15.35 8.13 2.09
C GLY A 94 -14.50 8.76 0.99
N VAL A 95 -13.93 7.96 0.08
CA VAL A 95 -13.11 8.50 -1.01
C VAL A 95 -13.95 9.22 -2.07
N PRO A 96 -15.06 8.66 -2.61
CA PRO A 96 -15.94 9.41 -3.50
C PRO A 96 -16.47 10.71 -2.90
N LYS A 97 -16.86 10.69 -1.62
CA LYS A 97 -17.28 11.89 -0.90
C LYS A 97 -16.16 12.94 -0.82
N ALA A 98 -14.93 12.52 -0.52
CA ALA A 98 -13.79 13.42 -0.51
C ALA A 98 -13.49 14.02 -1.90
N ILE A 99 -13.65 13.24 -2.98
CA ILE A 99 -13.51 13.73 -4.37
C ILE A 99 -14.57 14.79 -4.67
N GLU A 100 -15.83 14.56 -4.30
CA GLU A 100 -16.93 15.51 -4.49
C GLU A 100 -16.73 16.80 -3.71
N GLU A 101 -16.42 16.71 -2.42
CA GLU A 101 -16.27 17.87 -1.53
C GLU A 101 -15.03 18.71 -1.85
N ARG A 102 -13.92 18.05 -2.21
CA ARG A 102 -12.63 18.74 -2.41
C ARG A 102 -12.36 19.11 -3.86
N SER A 103 -13.06 18.48 -4.81
CA SER A 103 -12.79 18.62 -6.25
C SER A 103 -11.29 18.44 -6.57
N GLN A 104 -10.70 17.39 -6.00
CA GLN A 104 -9.29 16.99 -6.17
C GLN A 104 -9.17 15.57 -6.74
N ASN A 105 -7.99 15.24 -7.24
CA ASN A 105 -7.65 13.94 -7.81
C ASN A 105 -7.83 12.76 -6.84
N ALA A 106 -8.27 11.62 -7.38
CA ALA A 106 -8.62 10.42 -6.62
C ALA A 106 -7.47 9.88 -5.75
N GLU A 107 -6.25 9.86 -6.26
CA GLU A 107 -5.09 9.36 -5.52
C GLU A 107 -4.80 10.19 -4.27
N TYR A 108 -4.95 11.51 -4.34
CA TYR A 108 -4.82 12.37 -3.16
C TYR A 108 -5.99 12.17 -2.19
N CYS A 109 -7.23 12.12 -2.68
CA CYS A 109 -8.39 11.88 -1.82
C CYS A 109 -8.30 10.53 -1.10
N PHE A 110 -7.88 9.47 -1.81
CA PHE A 110 -7.60 8.16 -1.21
C PHE A 110 -6.49 8.26 -0.16
N TYR A 111 -5.37 8.90 -0.48
CA TYR A 111 -4.28 9.13 0.46
C TYR A 111 -4.77 9.84 1.72
N ALA A 112 -5.52 10.93 1.59
CA ALA A 112 -6.02 11.71 2.71
C ALA A 112 -6.98 10.91 3.61
N VAL A 113 -7.91 10.16 3.02
CA VAL A 113 -8.81 9.26 3.76
C VAL A 113 -8.01 8.21 4.51
N MET A 114 -7.02 7.58 3.87
CA MET A 114 -6.20 6.55 4.50
C MET A 114 -5.30 7.10 5.60
N GLN A 115 -4.72 8.29 5.44
CA GLN A 115 -3.93 8.92 6.50
C GLN A 115 -4.79 9.17 7.75
N ASN A 116 -6.02 9.65 7.59
CA ASN A 116 -6.93 9.85 8.72
C ASN A 116 -7.26 8.53 9.44
N GLN A 117 -7.43 7.45 8.68
CA GLN A 117 -7.67 6.12 9.24
C GLN A 117 -6.45 5.60 10.00
N LEU A 118 -5.25 5.71 9.42
CA LEU A 118 -3.99 5.30 10.06
C LEU A 118 -3.73 6.07 11.36
N GLU A 119 -3.95 7.38 11.35
CA GLU A 119 -3.84 8.21 12.55
C GLU A 119 -4.87 7.84 13.62
N SER A 120 -6.07 7.40 13.22
CA SER A 120 -7.09 6.93 14.15
C SER A 120 -6.70 5.58 14.78
N MET A 121 -6.15 4.65 13.99
CA MET A 121 -5.65 3.36 14.49
C MET A 121 -4.47 3.53 15.45
N ARG A 122 -3.53 4.42 15.14
CA ARG A 122 -2.37 4.73 16.01
C ARG A 122 -2.73 5.25 17.39
N ARG A 123 -3.91 5.85 17.55
CA ARG A 123 -4.41 6.35 18.83
C ARG A 123 -4.97 5.23 19.72
N ILE A 124 -5.22 4.04 19.17
CA ILE A 124 -5.67 2.88 19.94
C ILE A 124 -4.47 2.37 20.74
N PRO A 125 -4.54 2.32 22.08
CA PRO A 125 -3.43 1.92 22.94
C PRO A 125 -3.28 0.39 22.99
N ASP A 126 -3.20 -0.25 21.83
CA ASP A 126 -3.00 -1.69 21.66
C ASP A 126 -1.85 -1.92 20.68
N PRO A 127 -0.82 -2.72 21.04
CA PRO A 127 0.33 -3.00 20.17
C PRO A 127 -0.03 -3.57 18.79
N PHE A 128 -1.18 -4.22 18.63
CA PHE A 128 -1.65 -4.73 17.35
C PHE A 128 -1.98 -3.62 16.34
N PHE A 129 -2.40 -2.45 16.83
CA PHE A 129 -2.81 -1.30 15.99
C PHE A 129 -1.72 -0.23 15.84
N ARG A 130 -0.48 -0.53 16.27
CA ARG A 130 0.64 0.43 16.32
C ARG A 130 1.60 0.29 15.15
#